data_AF-A0A376SAG4-F1
#
_entry.id   AF-A0A376SAG4-F1
#
_cell.length_a   1.000
_cell.length_b   1.000
_cell.length_c   1.000
_cell.angle_alpha   90.00
_cell.angle_beta   90.00
_cell.angle_gamma   90.00
#
_symmetry.space_group_name_H-M   'P 1'
#
loop_
_entity.id
_entity.type
_entity.pdbx_description
1 polymer ?
#
loop_
_entity_poly.entity_id
_entity_poly.type
_entity_poly.pdbx_seq_one_letter_code
_entity_poly.pdbx_strand_id
1 'polypeptide(L)' 'MAKGDKKGAMEELRLAGVGVMENQYLMPLKQTRNALADAQKLLDKKQYYEANLALKGAEDGIIVDSEALFVN' A
#
# COMPACT_ATOMS: atom_id res chain seq x y z
N MET A 1 -17.49 -4.62 17.90
CA MET A 1 -17.19 -3.48 16.99
C MET A 1 -18.11 -2.26 17.14
N ALA A 2 -19.40 -2.39 17.50
CA ALA A 2 -20.37 -1.28 17.51
C ALA A 2 -20.08 -0.09 18.46
N LYS A 3 -19.12 -0.23 19.38
CA LYS A 3 -18.75 0.83 20.35
C LYS A 3 -17.46 1.59 19.97
N GLY A 4 -16.86 1.32 18.81
CA GLY A 4 -15.57 1.91 18.40
C GLY A 4 -14.36 1.38 19.16
N ASP A 5 -14.56 0.50 20.14
CA ASP A 5 -13.49 -0.18 20.88
C ASP A 5 -12.86 -1.28 20.01
N LYS A 6 -11.88 -0.87 19.20
CA LYS A 6 -11.06 -1.78 18.38
C LYS A 6 -10.17 -2.65 19.27
N LYS A 7 -9.67 -2.11 20.38
CA LYS A 7 -8.76 -2.79 21.30
C LYS A 7 -9.42 -4.03 21.90
N GLY A 8 -10.61 -3.88 22.47
CA GLY A 8 -11.38 -4.98 23.06
C GLY A 8 -11.83 -6.03 22.05
N ALA A 9 -12.25 -5.61 20.84
CA ALA A 9 -12.67 -6.55 19.80
C ALA A 9 -11.52 -7.45 19.29
N MET A 10 -10.31 -6.90 19.18
CA MET A 10 -9.13 -7.64 18.75
C MET A 10 -8.69 -8.66 19.80
N GLU A 11 -8.83 -8.32 21.08
CA GLU A 11 -8.52 -9.21 22.19
C GLU A 11 -9.52 -10.38 22.31
N GLU A 12 -10.82 -10.14 22.11
CA GLU A 12 -11.83 -11.21 22.06
C GLU A 12 -11.55 -12.20 20.93
N LEU A 13 -11.18 -11.70 19.74
CA LEU A 13 -10.81 -12.52 18.59
C LEU A 13 -9.55 -13.35 18.88
N ARG A 14 -8.53 -12.73 19.48
CA ARG A 14 -7.29 -13.42 19.89
C ARG A 14 -7.59 -14.56 20.87
N LEU A 15 -8.42 -14.30 21.89
CA LEU A 15 -8.82 -15.30 22.89
C LEU A 15 -9.63 -16.45 22.28
N ALA A 16 -10.39 -16.18 21.21
CA ALA A 16 -11.09 -17.20 20.43
C ALA A 16 -10.18 -17.96 19.43
N GLY A 17 -8.88 -17.68 19.42
CA GLY A 17 -7.91 -18.31 18.50
C GLY A 17 -7.91 -17.71 17.09
N VAL A 18 -8.53 -16.55 16.88
CA VAL A 18 -8.56 -15.84 15.60
C VAL A 18 -7.42 -14.82 15.56
N GLY A 19 -6.41 -15.08 14.74
CA GLY A 19 -5.37 -14.11 14.42
C GLY A 19 -5.87 -13.07 13.43
N VAL A 20 -5.57 -11.80 13.69
CA VAL A 20 -5.93 -10.69 12.79
C VAL A 20 -4.66 -9.98 12.35
N MET A 21 -4.54 -9.76 11.05
CA MET A 21 -3.41 -9.06 10.43
C MET A 21 -3.93 -7.85 9.65
N GLU A 22 -3.13 -6.79 9.61
CA GLU A 22 -3.33 -5.65 8.74
C GLU A 22 -2.27 -5.68 7.63
N ASN A 23 -2.74 -5.66 6.38
CA ASN A 23 -1.85 -5.51 5.23
C ASN A 23 -1.80 -4.04 4.84
N GLN A 24 -0.62 -3.44 4.92
CA GLN A 24 -0.35 -2.06 4.54
C GLN A 24 0.32 -2.04 3.16
N TYR A 25 -0.15 -1.15 2.29
CA TYR A 25 0.44 -0.91 0.98
C TYR A 25 1.18 0.43 1.01
N LEU A 26 2.49 0.37 1.04
CA LEU A 26 3.37 1.52 1.23
C LEU A 26 3.92 1.99 -0.12
N MET A 27 3.61 3.23 -0.48
CA MET A 27 4.05 3.84 -1.74
C MET A 27 5.25 4.79 -1.49
N PRO A 28 6.40 4.60 -2.16
CA PRO A 28 7.56 5.47 -1.98
C PRO A 28 7.33 6.84 -2.62
N LEU A 29 6.86 7.80 -1.83
CA LEU A 29 6.33 9.09 -2.29
C LEU A 29 7.23 9.83 -3.29
N LYS A 30 8.54 9.95 -3.01
CA LYS A 30 9.47 10.66 -3.91
C LYS A 30 9.66 9.92 -5.23
N GLN A 31 9.78 8.60 -5.18
CA GLN A 31 10.02 7.77 -6.36
C GLN A 31 8.78 7.72 -7.26
N THR A 32 7.59 7.57 -6.69
CA THR A 32 6.34 7.60 -7.44
C THR A 32 6.10 8.97 -8.11
N ARG A 33 6.41 10.07 -7.42
CA ARG A 33 6.34 11.42 -8.02
C ARG A 33 7.27 11.58 -9.22
N ASN A 34 8.50 11.07 -9.12
CA ASN A 34 9.46 11.12 -10.22
C ASN A 34 8.99 10.28 -11.41
N ALA A 35 8.53 9.04 -11.16
CA ALA A 35 8.02 8.15 -12.19
C ALA A 35 6.81 8.76 -12.93
N LEU A 36 5.92 9.44 -12.21
CA LEU A 36 4.79 10.15 -12.82
C LEU A 36 5.25 11.33 -13.69
N ALA A 37 6.21 12.13 -13.21
CA ALA A 37 6.76 13.24 -13.97
C ALA A 37 7.47 12.78 -15.24
N ASP A 38 8.17 11.65 -15.19
CA ASP A 38 8.82 11.07 -16.37
C ASP A 38 7.82 10.45 -17.34
N ALA A 39 6.78 9.76 -16.83
CA ALA A 39 5.69 9.26 -17.65
C ALA A 39 4.97 10.42 -18.38
N GLN A 40 4.70 11.55 -17.73
CA GLN A 40 4.12 12.74 -18.36
C GLN A 40 4.97 13.22 -19.55
N LYS A 41 6.29 13.36 -19.37
CA LYS A 41 7.20 13.75 -20.46
C LYS A 41 7.22 12.74 -21.62
N LEU A 42 7.10 11.45 -21.32
CA LEU A 42 7.07 10.39 -22.32
C LEU A 42 5.75 10.40 -23.11
N LEU A 43 4.63 10.65 -22.43
CA LEU A 43 3.33 10.84 -23.08
C LEU A 43 3.32 12.05 -24.02
N ASP A 44 3.92 13.17 -23.62
CA ASP A 44 4.06 14.37 -24.47
C ASP A 44 4.85 14.07 -25.76
N LYS A 45 5.81 13.14 -25.68
CA LYS A 45 6.59 12.65 -26.82
C LYS A 45 5.90 11.53 -27.60
N LYS A 46 4.68 11.14 -27.23
CA LYS A 46 3.92 10.00 -27.79
C LYS A 46 4.63 8.64 -27.61
N GLN A 47 5.54 8.55 -26.63
CA GLN A 47 6.26 7.33 -26.25
C GLN A 47 5.42 6.53 -25.25
N TYR A 48 4.30 5.98 -25.72
CA TYR A 48 3.30 5.36 -24.85
C TYR A 48 3.81 4.08 -24.16
N TYR A 49 4.67 3.31 -24.83
CA TYR A 49 5.21 2.08 -24.27
C TYR A 49 6.16 2.38 -23.10
N GLU A 50 7.05 3.35 -23.27
CA GLU A 50 7.99 3.79 -22.25
C GLU A 50 7.27 4.49 -21.09
N ALA A 51 6.24 5.30 -21.38
CA ALA A 51 5.38 5.87 -20.36
C ALA A 51 4.70 4.78 -19.51
N ASN A 52 4.19 3.73 -20.15
CA ASN A 52 3.62 2.58 -19.46
C ASN A 52 4.66 1.86 -18.58
N LEU A 53 5.89 1.67 -19.05
CA LEU A 53 6.96 1.08 -18.24
C LEU A 53 7.31 1.94 -17.01
N ALA A 54 7.35 3.27 -17.15
CA ALA A 54 7.59 4.17 -16.03
C ALA A 54 6.47 4.09 -14.97
N LEU A 55 5.21 4.05 -15.41
CA LEU A 55 4.05 3.86 -14.52
C LEU A 55 4.06 2.48 -13.87
N LYS A 56 4.40 1.44 -14.63
CA LYS A 56 4.52 0.08 -14.11
C LYS A 56 5.60 -0.03 -13.04
N GLY A 57 6.75 0.62 -13.24
CA GLY A 57 7.79 0.71 -12.21
C GLY A 57 7.35 1.43 -10.94
N ALA A 58 6.41 2.38 -11.03
CA ALA A 58 5.82 3.04 -9.88
C ALA A 58 4.87 2.12 -9.09
N GLU A 59 4.11 1.28 -9.80
CA GLU A 59 3.27 0.23 -9.18
C GLU A 59 4.10 -0.86 -8.53
N ASP A 60 5.14 -1.34 -9.22
CA ASP A 60 6.03 -2.40 -8.71
C ASP A 60 6.88 -1.93 -7.52
N GLY A 61 6.99 -0.60 -7.32
CA GLY A 61 7.61 0.00 -6.15
C GLY A 61 6.74 0.01 -4.90
N ILE A 62 5.47 -0.42 -4.98
CA ILE A 62 4.60 -0.54 -3.81
C ILE A 62 5.09 -1.71 -2.94
N ILE A 63 5.37 -1.42 -1.67
CA ILE A 63 5.78 -2.42 -0.69
C ILE A 63 4.53 -2.89 0.05
N VAL A 64 4.35 -4.21 0.15
CA VAL A 64 3.30 -4.81 0.98
C VAL A 64 3.94 -5.19 2.31
N ASP A 65 3.45 -4.58 3.38
CA ASP A 65 3.82 -4.91 4.76
C ASP A 65 2.64 -5.57 5.46
N SER A 66 2.91 -6.58 6.27
CA SER A 66 1.88 -7.33 6.99
C SER A 66 2.18 -7.26 8.48
N GLU A 67 1.44 -6.43 9.19
CA GLU A 67 1.58 -6.27 10.63
C GLU A 67 0.48 -7.05 11.34
N ALA A 68 0.88 -7.92 12.27
CA ALA A 68 -0.08 -8.49 13.20
C ALA A 68 -0.54 -7.39 14.16
N LEU A 69 -1.85 -7.17 14.22
CA LEU A 69 -2.45 -6.17 15.09
C LEU A 69 -2.40 -6.68 16.54
N PHE A 70 -1.25 -6.50 17.19
CA PHE A 70 -1.10 -6.80 18.60
C PHE A 70 -1.57 -5.62 19.45
N VAL A 71 -2.29 -5.98 20.48
CA VAL A 71 -2.82 -5.05 21.45
C VAL A 71 -1.75 -4.80 22.52
N ASN A 72 -0.97 -3.71 22.41
CA ASN A 72 -0.23 -3.16 23.56
C ASN A 72 -1.21 -2.48 24.51
#